data_AF-A0AAV5TXE6-F1
#
_entry.id   AF-A0AAV5TXE6-F1
#
_cell.length_a   1.000
_cell.length_b   1.000
_cell.length_c   1.000
_cell.angle_alpha   90.00
_cell.angle_beta   90.00
_cell.angle_gamma   90.00
#
_symmetry.space_group_name_H-M   'P 1'
#
loop_
_entity.id
_entity.type
_entity.pdbx_description
1 polymer ?
#
loop_
_entity_poly.entity_id
_entity_poly.type
_entity_poly.pdbx_seq_one_letter_code
_entity_poly.pdbx_strand_id
1 'polypeptide(L)'
;RMRHELELTVGSRDALPGWILAEGDTIFVQIGSDSTVLCLAQSPTLASTLIDHPAPVALHVKIIAQRLSKFCPGKQIFVSTDQVEEESSLFWADICRQLREKVEEIRKMDTVA
;
A
#
# COMPACT_ATOMS: atom_id res chain seq x y z
N ARG A 1 -17.06 8.90 4.29
CA ARG A 1 -16.05 8.81 3.20
C ARG A 1 -15.93 7.36 2.76
N MET A 2 -15.60 7.13 1.49
CA MET A 2 -15.72 5.83 0.84
C MET A 2 -14.34 5.20 0.63
N ARG A 3 -14.21 3.90 0.90
CA ARG A 3 -13.04 3.12 0.51
C ARG A 3 -13.02 3.01 -1.02
N HIS A 4 -11.85 3.17 -1.62
CA HIS A 4 -11.65 2.91 -3.04
C HIS A 4 -11.17 1.47 -3.20
N GLU A 5 -12.05 0.59 -3.65
CA GLU A 5 -11.72 -0.81 -3.93
C GLU A 5 -10.64 -0.90 -5.01
N LEU A 6 -9.78 -1.92 -4.88
CA LEU A 6 -8.69 -2.26 -5.78
C LEU A 6 -8.88 -3.67 -6.31
N GLU A 7 -8.57 -3.85 -7.59
CA GLU A 7 -8.26 -5.15 -8.18
C GLU A 7 -6.84 -5.07 -8.73
N LEU A 8 -5.89 -5.62 -7.97
CA LEU A 8 -4.46 -5.57 -8.28
C LEU A 8 -4.10 -6.77 -9.16
N THR A 9 -3.49 -6.52 -10.31
CA THR A 9 -3.13 -7.58 -11.27
C THR A 9 -1.62 -7.78 -11.31
N VAL A 10 -1.17 -9.03 -11.17
CA VAL A 10 0.26 -9.37 -11.25
C VAL A 10 0.45 -10.55 -12.19
N GLY A 11 1.06 -10.30 -13.34
CA GLY A 11 1.26 -11.31 -14.37
C GLY A 11 -0.07 -11.94 -14.83
N SER A 12 -0.12 -13.28 -14.85
CA SER A 12 -1.30 -14.06 -15.23
C SER A 12 -2.11 -14.58 -14.05
N ARG A 13 -1.90 -14.04 -12.84
CA ARG A 13 -2.64 -14.46 -11.64
C ARG A 13 -4.05 -13.87 -11.61
N ASP A 14 -4.90 -14.49 -10.79
CA ASP A 14 -6.18 -13.91 -10.42
C ASP A 14 -5.98 -12.52 -9.78
N ALA A 15 -6.96 -11.64 -10.00
CA ALA A 15 -6.93 -10.30 -9.44
C ALA A 15 -6.91 -10.38 -7.90
N LEU A 16 -5.92 -9.72 -7.31
CA LEU A 16 -5.77 -9.63 -5.86
C LEU A 16 -6.64 -8.47 -5.35
N PRO A 17 -7.60 -8.72 -4.44
CA PRO A 17 -8.45 -7.66 -3.92
C PRO A 17 -7.65 -6.71 -3.03
N GLY A 18 -8.21 -5.54 -2.75
CA GLY A 18 -7.65 -4.61 -1.78
C GLY A 18 -8.46 -3.33 -1.74
N TRP A 19 -8.01 -2.37 -0.96
CA TRP A 19 -8.64 -1.05 -0.95
C TRP A 19 -7.67 0.04 -0.49
N ILE A 20 -7.99 1.28 -0.86
CA ILE A 20 -7.33 2.49 -0.38
C ILE A 20 -8.35 3.39 0.31
N LEU A 21 -7.99 3.89 1.48
CA LEU A 21 -8.73 4.93 2.18
C LEU A 21 -7.81 6.14 2.38
N ALA A 22 -8.17 7.28 1.78
CA ALA A 22 -7.52 8.56 2.02
C ALA A 22 -8.41 9.41 2.94
N GLU A 23 -7.89 9.77 4.12
CA GLU A 23 -8.62 10.58 5.08
C GLU A 23 -7.70 11.56 5.81
N GLY A 24 -7.97 12.85 5.64
CA GLY A 24 -7.16 13.91 6.24
C GLY A 24 -5.70 13.77 5.81
N ASP A 25 -4.78 13.67 6.77
CA ASP A 25 -3.36 13.46 6.51
C ASP A 25 -2.94 12.00 6.53
N THR A 26 -3.88 11.07 6.35
CA THR A 26 -3.61 9.63 6.38
C THR A 26 -4.06 8.94 5.10
N ILE A 27 -3.25 7.99 4.63
CA ILE A 27 -3.62 7.05 3.57
C ILE A 27 -3.43 5.64 4.13
N PHE A 28 -4.50 4.86 4.16
CA PHE A 28 -4.47 3.44 4.45
C PHE A 28 -4.58 2.65 3.15
N VAL A 29 -3.72 1.65 2.99
CA VAL A 29 -3.72 0.70 1.88
C VAL A 29 -3.80 -0.70 2.44
N GLN A 30 -4.77 -1.47 1.97
CA GLN A 30 -4.90 -2.90 2.23
C GLN A 30 -4.66 -3.66 0.92
N ILE A 31 -3.75 -4.63 0.96
CA ILE A 31 -3.41 -5.53 -0.15
C ILE A 31 -3.86 -6.94 0.23
N GLY A 32 -4.87 -7.47 -0.45
CA GLY A 32 -5.56 -8.70 -0.07
C GLY A 32 -6.74 -8.44 0.86
N SER A 33 -7.19 -9.47 1.58
CA SER A 33 -8.47 -9.48 2.30
C SER A 33 -8.35 -9.23 3.81
N ASP A 34 -7.20 -9.54 4.41
CA ASP A 34 -6.96 -9.43 5.85
C ASP A 34 -5.63 -8.71 6.17
N SER A 35 -5.42 -8.31 7.43
CA SER A 35 -4.24 -7.59 7.90
C SER A 35 -3.36 -8.49 8.77
N THR A 36 -2.37 -9.17 8.17
CA THR A 36 -1.38 -9.97 8.91
C THR A 36 -0.03 -9.27 9.05
N VAL A 37 0.32 -8.40 8.10
CA VAL A 37 1.46 -7.49 8.17
C VAL A 37 0.93 -6.07 8.11
N LEU A 38 1.49 -5.16 8.91
CA LEU A 38 1.14 -3.74 8.88
C LEU A 38 2.39 -2.89 9.04
N CYS A 39 2.63 -1.98 8.11
CA CYS A 39 3.68 -0.99 8.20
C CYS A 39 3.11 0.43 8.18
N LEU A 40 3.71 1.31 8.98
CA LEU A 40 3.50 2.76 8.95
C LEU A 40 4.76 3.44 8.38
N ALA A 41 4.58 4.35 7.44
CA ALA A 41 5.60 5.29 7.00
C ALA A 41 5.10 6.74 7.17
N GLN A 42 5.88 7.57 7.85
CA GLN A 42 5.64 9.01 7.96
C GLN A 42 6.48 9.80 6.97
N SER A 43 7.57 9.21 6.50
CA SER A 43 8.45 9.77 5.47
C SER A 43 9.17 8.65 4.72
N PRO A 44 9.87 8.96 3.61
CA PRO A 44 10.63 7.96 2.87
C PRO A 44 11.73 7.28 3.70
N THR A 45 12.19 7.91 4.78
CA THR A 45 13.25 7.41 5.65
C THR A 45 12.74 6.95 7.02
N LEU A 46 11.53 7.33 7.42
CA LEU A 46 10.92 6.98 8.70
C LEU A 46 9.73 6.04 8.49
N ALA A 47 9.96 4.75 8.70
CA ALA A 47 8.94 3.72 8.64
C ALA A 47 9.18 2.61 9.68
N SER A 48 8.09 2.07 10.22
CA SER A 48 8.07 1.02 11.24
C SER A 48 7.02 -0.03 10.91
N THR A 49 7.41 -1.30 11.01
CA THR A 49 6.47 -2.41 10.98
C THR A 49 5.78 -2.48 12.34
N LEU A 50 4.45 -2.45 12.35
CA LEU A 50 3.60 -2.45 13.55
C LEU A 50 3.07 -3.85 13.86
N ILE A 51 2.73 -4.61 12.83
CA ILE A 51 2.41 -6.04 12.92
C ILE A 51 3.41 -6.74 12.02
N ASP A 52 4.28 -7.54 12.63
CA ASP A 52 5.47 -8.07 11.98
C ASP A 52 5.26 -9.47 11.41
N HIS A 53 6.05 -9.77 10.38
CA HIS A 53 6.14 -11.08 9.76
C HIS A 53 7.60 -11.30 9.32
N PRO A 54 8.10 -12.54 9.27
CA PRO A 54 9.42 -12.83 8.72
C PRO A 54 9.69 -12.12 7.37
N ALA A 55 10.93 -11.69 7.20
CA ALA A 55 11.45 -11.26 5.92
C ALA A 55 11.33 -12.40 4.89
N PRO A 56 11.10 -12.09 3.59
CA PRO A 56 11.23 -10.77 2.96
C PRO A 56 9.95 -9.91 2.93
N VAL A 57 8.78 -10.45 3.29
CA VAL A 57 7.49 -9.76 3.12
C VAL A 57 7.42 -8.44 3.89
N ALA A 58 7.76 -8.43 5.18
CA ALA A 58 7.72 -7.20 5.98
C ALA A 58 8.61 -6.09 5.41
N LEU A 59 9.74 -6.45 4.78
CA LEU A 59 10.61 -5.50 4.10
C LEU A 59 9.93 -4.92 2.84
N HIS A 60 9.27 -5.75 2.04
CA HIS A 60 8.53 -5.28 0.86
C HIS A 60 7.38 -4.35 1.23
N VAL A 61 6.59 -4.69 2.24
CA VAL A 61 5.50 -3.85 2.75
C VAL A 61 6.04 -2.51 3.25
N LYS A 62 7.16 -2.52 3.97
CA LYS A 62 7.86 -1.31 4.42
C LYS A 62 8.35 -0.45 3.26
N ILE A 63 8.94 -1.06 2.23
CA ILE A 63 9.40 -0.35 1.03
C ILE A 63 8.22 0.31 0.30
N ILE A 64 7.08 -0.37 0.18
CA ILE A 64 5.86 0.20 -0.43
C ILE A 64 5.42 1.43 0.38
N ALA A 65 5.30 1.31 1.71
CA ALA A 65 4.89 2.42 2.57
C ALA A 65 5.81 3.64 2.42
N GLN A 66 7.14 3.42 2.45
CA GLN A 66 8.13 4.47 2.24
C GLN A 66 8.01 5.12 0.86
N ARG A 67 7.86 4.33 -0.21
CA ARG A 67 7.70 4.85 -1.57
C ARG A 67 6.44 5.69 -1.70
N LEU A 68 5.30 5.20 -1.21
CA LEU A 68 4.05 5.96 -1.24
C LEU A 68 4.15 7.27 -0.44
N SER A 69 4.83 7.27 0.72
CA SER A 69 5.04 8.50 1.51
C SER A 69 5.89 9.54 0.77
N LYS A 70 6.82 9.09 -0.10
CA LYS A 70 7.58 9.99 -0.98
C LYS A 70 6.67 10.69 -2.00
N PHE A 71 5.66 9.97 -2.52
CA PHE A 71 4.71 10.51 -3.49
C PHE A 71 3.63 11.39 -2.86
N CYS A 72 3.32 11.17 -1.58
CA CYS A 72 2.32 11.91 -0.83
C CYS A 72 2.96 12.63 0.37
N PRO A 73 3.75 13.69 0.12
CA PRO A 73 4.45 14.40 1.18
C PRO A 73 3.46 14.96 2.20
N GLY A 74 3.80 14.82 3.49
CA GLY A 74 2.96 15.23 4.61
C GLY A 74 1.87 14.22 5.01
N LYS A 75 1.69 13.13 4.25
CA LYS A 75 0.73 12.07 4.60
C LYS A 75 1.40 10.94 5.39
N GLN A 76 0.71 10.44 6.42
CA GLN A 76 1.02 9.18 7.08
C GLN A 76 0.46 8.02 6.24
N ILE A 77 1.31 7.07 5.87
CA ILE A 77 0.95 5.95 5.02
C ILE A 77 0.96 4.67 5.84
N PHE A 78 -0.18 3.98 5.87
CA PHE A 78 -0.29 2.63 6.38
C PHE A 78 -0.43 1.67 5.21
N VAL A 79 0.36 0.60 5.21
CA VAL A 79 0.25 -0.49 4.22
C VAL A 79 0.11 -1.80 4.98
N SER A 80 -0.99 -2.50 4.75
CA SER A 80 -1.24 -3.84 5.28
C SER A 80 -1.41 -4.87 4.18
N THR A 81 -1.11 -6.12 4.52
CA THR A 81 -1.35 -7.24 3.62
C THR A 81 -1.51 -8.56 4.37
N ASP A 82 -2.20 -9.51 3.74
CA ASP A 82 -2.26 -10.93 4.11
C ASP A 82 -1.38 -11.82 3.20
N GLN A 83 -0.73 -11.27 2.17
CA GLN A 83 0.07 -12.00 1.18
C GLN A 83 1.45 -12.40 1.73
N VAL A 84 1.45 -13.20 2.79
CA VAL A 84 2.66 -13.57 3.55
C VAL A 84 3.54 -14.63 2.90
N GLU A 85 3.00 -15.36 1.93
CA GLU A 85 3.74 -16.41 1.20
C GLU A 85 4.46 -15.86 -0.04
N GLU A 86 4.26 -14.57 -0.37
CA GLU A 86 4.77 -13.98 -1.60
C GLU A 86 6.11 -13.28 -1.41
N GLU A 87 7.18 -13.91 -1.90
CA GLU A 87 8.55 -13.42 -1.76
C GLU A 87 9.09 -12.74 -3.03
N SER A 88 8.36 -12.76 -4.14
CA SER A 88 8.80 -12.22 -5.42
C SER A 88 8.89 -10.70 -5.40
N SER A 89 10.11 -10.19 -5.58
CA SER A 89 10.34 -8.74 -5.72
C SER A 89 9.60 -8.12 -6.91
N LEU A 90 9.36 -8.88 -7.99
CA LEU A 90 8.60 -8.41 -9.15
C LEU A 90 7.12 -8.22 -8.79
N PHE A 91 6.56 -9.14 -8.01
CA PHE A 91 5.20 -9.01 -7.51
C PHE A 91 5.03 -7.72 -6.73
N TRP A 92 5.88 -7.48 -5.73
CA TRP A 92 5.77 -6.29 -4.88
C TRP A 92 6.06 -4.99 -5.64
N ALA A 93 6.90 -5.03 -6.68
CA ALA A 93 7.14 -3.89 -7.55
C ALA A 93 5.90 -3.52 -8.38
N ASP A 94 5.22 -4.51 -8.96
CA ASP A 94 3.99 -4.31 -9.73
C ASP A 94 2.83 -3.82 -8.86
N ILE A 95 2.69 -4.37 -7.65
CA ILE A 95 1.75 -3.88 -6.65
C ILE A 95 2.05 -2.41 -6.32
N CYS A 96 3.31 -2.09 -6.00
CA CYS A 96 3.70 -0.72 -5.69
C CYS A 96 3.39 0.29 -6.82
N ARG A 97 3.57 -0.13 -8.08
CA ARG A 97 3.25 0.71 -9.26
C ARG A 97 1.75 1.00 -9.33
N GLN A 98 0.91 -0.03 -9.26
CA GLN A 98 -0.55 0.11 -9.33
C GLN A 98 -1.11 0.94 -8.16
N LEU A 99 -0.60 0.72 -6.95
CA LEU A 99 -0.99 1.51 -5.79
C LEU A 99 -0.66 3.00 -5.97
N ARG A 100 0.51 3.31 -6.52
CA ARG A 100 0.89 4.70 -6.81
C ARG A 100 -0.06 5.35 -7.82
N GLU A 101 -0.38 4.64 -8.90
CA GLU A 101 -1.34 5.12 -9.92
C GLU A 101 -2.70 5.40 -9.28
N LYS A 102 -3.21 4.47 -8.46
CA LYS A 102 -4.51 4.67 -7.78
C LYS A 102 -4.51 5.81 -6.78
N VAL A 103 -3.45 5.94 -5.97
CA VAL A 103 -3.33 7.06 -5.02
C VAL A 103 -3.32 8.40 -5.76
N GLU A 104 -2.69 8.47 -6.93
CA GLU A 104 -2.72 9.67 -7.76
C GLU A 104 -4.13 10.00 -8.28
N GLU A 105 -4.89 8.99 -8.73
CA GLU A 105 -6.29 9.17 -9.13
C GLU A 105 -7.15 9.72 -7.98
N ILE A 106 -7.07 9.11 -6.80
CA ILE A 106 -7.85 9.52 -5.62
C ILE A 106 -7.55 10.98 -5.25
N ARG A 107 -6.26 11.37 -5.25
CA ARG A 107 -5.86 12.75 -4.96
C ARG A 107 -6.41 13.76 -5.96
N LYS A 108 -6.50 13.40 -7.24
CA LYS A 108 -7.08 14.26 -8.28
C LYS A 108 -8.58 14.44 -8.06
N MET A 109 -9.29 13.39 -7.65
CA MET A 109 -10.73 13.47 -7.34
C MET A 109 -11.01 14.40 -6.15
N ASP A 110 -10.21 14.32 -5.09
CA ASP A 110 -10.37 15.16 -3.89
C ASP A 110 -10.07 16.65 -4.13
N THR A 111 -9.34 16.99 -5.20
CA THR A 111 -9.01 18.40 -5.53
C THR A 111 -10.15 19.09 -6.31
N VAL A 112 -11.06 18.31 -6.89
CA VAL A 112 -12.16 18.78 -7.74
C VAL A 112 -13.49 18.92 -6.97
N ALA A 113 -13.56 18.34 -5.76
CA ALA A 113 -14.72 18.37 -4.87
C ALA A 113 -14.63 19.52 -3.84
#